data_AF-A0A7S1JPY1-F1
#
_entry.id   AF-A0A7S1JPY1-F1
#
_cell.length_a   1.000
_cell.length_b   1.000
_cell.length_c   1.000
_cell.angle_alpha   90.00
_cell.angle_beta   90.00
_cell.angle_gamma   90.00
#
_symmetry.space_group_name_H-M   'P 1'
#
loop_
_entity.id
_entity.type
_entity.pdbx_description
1 polymer ?
#
loop_
_entity_poly.entity_id
_entity_poly.type
_entity_poly.pdbx_seq_one_letter_code
_entity_poly.pdbx_strand_id
1 'polypeptide(L)'
;GETPIVLRDEYRDLVKPEVLWNTRDGLETSPEDRRWARDQHRHFVSQLDQLFFRDGVDFILLPCAPIPPFDHRIRYPSRIGSMTFPFYTEWFRLTSIMSLSCCPTLSLPVGFTSTSPPLPIGLQVVAPPFREKSLLQFASLYEEAHPSISGRVSLEHPVVCDPGDVISTHGSCLAIDGPRTAEEARVHHDESSRVYADRRRELHAWVD
;
A
#
# COMPACT_ATOMS: atom_id res chain seq x y z
N GLY A 1 -14.36 -27.87 8.23
CA GLY A 1 -13.04 -27.20 8.29
C GLY A 1 -13.02 -26.38 9.54
N GLU A 2 -11.94 -26.43 10.31
CA GLU A 2 -11.85 -25.72 11.60
C GLU A 2 -11.94 -24.20 11.39
N THR A 3 -12.58 -23.52 12.32
CA THR A 3 -12.58 -22.05 12.39
C THR A 3 -11.13 -21.56 12.47
N PRO A 4 -10.69 -20.64 11.58
CA PRO A 4 -9.34 -20.10 11.63
C PRO A 4 -9.01 -19.54 13.02
N ILE A 5 -7.75 -19.70 13.46
CA ILE A 5 -7.29 -19.26 14.79
C ILE A 5 -7.67 -17.80 15.07
N VAL A 6 -7.56 -16.96 14.05
CA VAL A 6 -7.86 -15.52 14.09
C VAL A 6 -9.34 -15.22 14.42
N LEU A 7 -10.24 -16.16 14.17
CA LEU A 7 -11.70 -16.00 14.37
C LEU A 7 -12.23 -16.77 15.58
N ARG A 8 -11.37 -17.45 16.35
CA ARG A 8 -11.76 -18.11 17.60
C ARG A 8 -12.06 -17.05 18.65
N ASP A 9 -13.19 -17.19 19.35
CA ASP A 9 -13.65 -16.16 20.28
C ASP A 9 -12.65 -15.89 21.42
N GLU A 10 -11.91 -16.91 21.86
CA GLU A 10 -10.87 -16.79 22.89
C GLU A 10 -9.69 -15.87 22.52
N TYR A 11 -9.44 -15.63 21.23
CA TYR A 11 -8.36 -14.75 20.74
C TYR A 11 -8.88 -13.47 20.08
N ARG A 12 -10.20 -13.30 19.96
CA ARG A 12 -10.80 -12.19 19.20
C ARG A 12 -10.33 -10.83 19.70
N ASP A 13 -10.26 -10.65 21.02
CA ASP A 13 -9.87 -9.38 21.65
C ASP A 13 -8.36 -9.10 21.55
N LEU A 14 -7.54 -10.09 21.20
CA LEU A 14 -6.10 -9.94 20.96
C LEU A 14 -5.79 -9.50 19.52
N VAL A 15 -6.78 -9.54 18.64
CA VAL A 15 -6.62 -9.28 17.21
C VAL A 15 -7.21 -7.92 16.86
N LYS A 16 -6.47 -7.17 16.05
CA LYS A 16 -6.94 -5.90 15.49
C LYS A 16 -8.28 -6.06 14.74
N PRO A 17 -9.28 -5.18 14.94
CA PRO A 17 -10.55 -5.23 14.22
C PRO A 17 -10.38 -5.31 12.69
N GLU A 18 -9.37 -4.62 12.15
CA GLU A 18 -9.01 -4.61 10.74
C GLU A 18 -8.69 -6.02 10.21
N VAL A 19 -8.01 -6.83 11.03
CA VAL A 19 -7.59 -8.21 10.68
C VAL A 19 -8.79 -9.15 10.74
N LEU A 20 -9.65 -9.00 11.76
CA LEU A 20 -10.90 -9.76 11.87
C LEU A 20 -11.81 -9.51 10.67
N TRP A 21 -11.95 -8.24 10.29
CA TRP A 21 -12.73 -7.82 9.12
C TRP A 21 -12.18 -8.42 7.83
N ASN A 22 -10.89 -8.22 7.55
CA ASN A 22 -10.23 -8.79 6.36
C ASN A 22 -10.35 -10.30 6.26
N THR A 23 -10.19 -10.99 7.41
CA THR A 23 -10.29 -12.45 7.45
C THR A 23 -11.70 -12.89 7.07
N ARG A 24 -12.73 -12.20 7.60
CA ARG A 24 -14.13 -12.49 7.27
C ARG A 24 -14.41 -12.26 5.78
N ASP A 25 -14.04 -11.09 5.24
CA ASP A 25 -14.26 -10.78 3.81
C ASP A 25 -13.55 -11.80 2.90
N GLY A 26 -12.32 -12.19 3.22
CA GLY A 26 -11.58 -13.22 2.49
C GLY A 26 -12.26 -14.60 2.50
N LEU A 27 -12.88 -14.99 3.63
CA LEU A 27 -13.63 -16.24 3.74
C LEU A 27 -14.95 -16.20 2.96
N GLU A 28 -15.62 -15.06 2.97
CA GLU A 28 -16.89 -14.82 2.28
C GLU A 28 -16.72 -14.60 0.76
N THR A 29 -15.48 -14.40 0.29
CA THR A 29 -15.18 -14.20 -1.14
C THR A 29 -15.59 -15.43 -1.96
N SER A 30 -16.53 -15.22 -2.88
CA SER A 30 -17.16 -16.29 -3.67
C SER A 30 -16.19 -16.93 -4.68
N PRO A 31 -16.46 -18.17 -5.14
CA PRO A 31 -15.68 -18.78 -6.21
C PRO A 31 -15.64 -17.96 -7.52
N GLU A 32 -16.70 -17.20 -7.79
CA GLU A 32 -16.83 -16.30 -8.94
C GLU A 32 -15.91 -15.09 -8.80
N ASP A 33 -15.93 -14.41 -7.65
CA ASP A 33 -15.00 -13.32 -7.36
C ASP A 33 -13.54 -13.76 -7.49
N ARG A 34 -13.23 -14.98 -7.02
CA ARG A 34 -11.88 -15.55 -7.14
C ARG A 34 -11.50 -15.84 -8.59
N ARG A 35 -12.45 -16.23 -9.44
CA ARG A 35 -12.19 -16.43 -10.89
C ARG A 35 -11.94 -15.08 -11.54
N TRP A 36 -12.84 -14.13 -11.35
CA TRP A 36 -12.72 -12.76 -11.86
C TRP A 36 -11.39 -12.13 -11.45
N ALA A 37 -11.01 -12.21 -10.17
CA ALA A 37 -9.75 -11.67 -9.68
C ALA A 37 -8.52 -12.30 -10.35
N ARG A 38 -8.55 -13.62 -10.64
CA ARG A 38 -7.48 -14.28 -11.40
C ARG A 38 -7.43 -13.80 -12.85
N ASP A 39 -8.57 -13.55 -13.47
CA ASP A 39 -8.63 -13.05 -14.85
C ASP A 39 -8.07 -11.62 -14.92
N GLN A 40 -8.43 -10.75 -13.97
CA GLN A 40 -7.87 -9.41 -13.83
C GLN A 40 -6.36 -9.44 -13.56
N HIS A 41 -5.90 -10.36 -12.70
CA HIS A 41 -4.47 -10.52 -12.43
C HIS A 41 -3.70 -10.95 -13.67
N ARG A 42 -4.21 -11.91 -14.46
CA ARG A 42 -3.60 -12.28 -15.75
C ARG A 42 -3.56 -11.10 -16.71
N HIS A 43 -4.65 -10.33 -16.78
CA HIS A 43 -4.68 -9.14 -17.63
C HIS A 43 -3.59 -8.14 -17.22
N PHE A 44 -3.48 -7.82 -15.93
CA PHE A 44 -2.46 -6.94 -15.38
C PHE A 44 -1.03 -7.40 -15.72
N VAL A 45 -0.71 -8.68 -15.47
CA VAL A 45 0.60 -9.24 -15.80
C VAL A 45 0.87 -9.18 -17.31
N SER A 46 -0.12 -9.44 -18.15
CA SER A 46 0.04 -9.35 -19.61
C SER A 46 0.36 -7.93 -20.10
N GLN A 47 -0.17 -6.90 -19.43
CA GLN A 47 0.15 -5.50 -19.74
C GLN A 47 1.59 -5.15 -19.34
N LEU A 48 2.08 -5.68 -18.22
CA LEU A 48 3.47 -5.52 -17.82
C LEU A 48 4.43 -6.23 -18.78
N ASP A 49 4.09 -7.45 -19.21
CA ASP A 49 4.87 -8.18 -20.21
C ASP A 49 4.94 -7.41 -21.54
N GLN A 50 3.84 -6.77 -21.96
CA GLN A 50 3.84 -5.91 -23.12
C GLN A 50 4.80 -4.73 -22.95
N LEU A 51 4.70 -3.99 -21.83
CA LEU A 51 5.58 -2.85 -21.56
C LEU A 51 7.07 -3.24 -21.56
N PHE A 52 7.41 -4.31 -20.84
CA PHE A 52 8.80 -4.72 -20.69
C PHE A 52 9.38 -5.34 -21.97
N PHE A 53 8.67 -6.25 -22.62
CA PHE A 53 9.24 -7.07 -23.70
C PHE A 53 8.88 -6.62 -25.11
N ARG A 54 7.76 -5.91 -25.30
CA ARG A 54 7.36 -5.39 -26.62
C ARG A 54 7.75 -3.92 -26.77
N ASP A 55 7.50 -3.12 -25.74
CA ASP A 55 7.76 -1.68 -25.79
C ASP A 55 9.19 -1.34 -25.33
N GLY A 56 9.92 -2.31 -24.78
CA GLY A 56 11.34 -2.18 -24.43
C GLY A 56 11.60 -1.34 -23.19
N VAL A 57 10.64 -1.28 -22.25
CA VAL A 57 10.84 -0.61 -20.96
C VAL A 57 11.83 -1.41 -20.11
N ASP A 58 12.88 -0.76 -19.59
CA ASP A 58 13.84 -1.41 -18.69
C ASP A 58 13.39 -1.42 -17.23
N PHE A 59 12.73 -0.34 -16.79
CA PHE A 59 12.24 -0.16 -15.43
C PHE A 59 10.94 0.64 -15.39
N ILE A 60 10.05 0.30 -14.47
CA ILE A 60 8.90 1.14 -14.10
C ILE A 60 9.22 1.83 -12.77
N LEU A 61 9.01 3.15 -12.72
CA LEU A 61 9.24 3.98 -11.55
C LEU A 61 7.90 4.51 -11.02
N LEU A 62 7.65 4.34 -9.72
CA LEU A 62 6.43 4.83 -9.07
C LEU A 62 6.71 5.17 -7.60
N PRO A 63 6.00 6.10 -6.96
CA PRO A 63 6.21 6.39 -5.55
C PRO A 63 5.95 5.15 -4.67
N CYS A 64 6.68 5.01 -3.56
CA CYS A 64 6.45 3.93 -2.58
C CYS A 64 5.16 4.10 -1.80
N ALA A 65 4.77 5.33 -1.51
CA ALA A 65 3.53 5.66 -0.81
C ALA A 65 2.97 6.95 -1.40
N PRO A 66 1.64 7.15 -1.36
CA PRO A 66 1.03 8.39 -1.84
C PRO A 66 1.20 9.56 -0.86
N ILE A 67 1.70 9.30 0.35
CA ILE A 67 1.88 10.27 1.44
C ILE A 67 3.20 10.01 2.20
N PRO A 68 3.79 11.04 2.83
CA PRO A 68 4.86 10.87 3.80
C PRO A 68 4.39 10.12 5.06
N PRO A 69 5.32 9.68 5.93
CA PRO A 69 5.01 9.23 7.29
C PRO A 69 4.02 10.16 8.00
N PHE A 70 3.04 9.57 8.70
CA PHE A 70 1.93 10.27 9.34
C PHE A 70 1.77 9.82 10.81
N ASP A 71 0.97 10.57 11.58
CA ASP A 71 0.82 10.39 13.03
C ASP A 71 0.42 8.94 13.35
N HIS A 72 1.27 8.23 14.09
CA HIS A 72 1.08 6.81 14.42
C HIS A 72 -0.20 6.51 15.21
N ARG A 73 -0.82 7.53 15.82
CA ARG A 73 -2.11 7.40 16.51
C ARG A 73 -3.28 7.25 15.53
N ILE A 74 -3.09 7.63 14.27
CA ILE A 74 -4.02 7.31 13.17
C ILE A 74 -3.74 5.87 12.77
N ARG A 75 -4.73 4.99 12.91
CA ARG A 75 -4.59 3.56 12.62
C ARG A 75 -4.36 3.31 11.12
N TYR A 76 -5.04 4.07 10.28
CA TYR A 76 -4.87 4.12 8.83
C TYR A 76 -5.52 5.40 8.27
N PRO A 77 -5.01 5.97 7.17
CA PRO A 77 -5.69 7.02 6.42
C PRO A 77 -7.04 6.56 5.86
N SER A 78 -8.13 7.18 6.31
CA SER A 78 -9.44 7.12 5.65
C SER A 78 -9.67 8.34 4.74
N ARG A 79 -8.85 9.39 4.86
CA ARG A 79 -8.91 10.57 4.01
C ARG A 79 -7.50 11.14 3.80
N ILE A 80 -7.18 11.51 2.57
CA ILE A 80 -5.96 12.23 2.18
C ILE A 80 -6.39 13.42 1.32
N GLY A 81 -6.21 14.65 1.82
CA GLY A 81 -6.68 15.85 1.13
C GLY A 81 -8.20 15.79 0.89
N SER A 82 -8.61 15.90 -0.36
CA SER A 82 -10.01 15.76 -0.78
C SER A 82 -10.44 14.32 -1.07
N MET A 83 -9.50 13.36 -1.11
CA MET A 83 -9.80 11.96 -1.39
C MET A 83 -10.20 11.23 -0.12
N THR A 84 -11.37 10.58 -0.15
CA THR A 84 -11.85 9.73 0.94
C THR A 84 -11.80 8.27 0.49
N PHE A 85 -11.29 7.41 1.37
CA PHE A 85 -11.08 6.00 1.11
C PHE A 85 -12.15 5.17 1.84
N PRO A 86 -13.06 4.53 1.10
CA PRO A 86 -14.05 3.64 1.69
C PRO A 86 -13.42 2.41 2.33
N PHE A 87 -12.23 1.97 1.93
CA PHE A 87 -11.56 0.80 2.52
C PHE A 87 -10.20 1.21 3.09
N TYR A 88 -9.86 0.65 4.25
CA TYR A 88 -8.57 0.92 4.88
C TYR A 88 -7.37 0.47 4.04
N THR A 89 -7.60 -0.43 3.07
CA THR A 89 -6.57 -0.88 2.12
C THR A 89 -6.39 0.02 0.91
N GLU A 90 -7.33 0.95 0.66
CA GLU A 90 -7.27 1.77 -0.56
C GLU A 90 -6.10 2.73 -0.56
N TRP A 91 -5.82 3.36 0.59
CA TRP A 91 -4.81 4.41 0.67
C TRP A 91 -3.40 3.88 0.36
N PHE A 92 -3.12 2.60 0.59
CA PHE A 92 -1.83 1.98 0.28
C PHE A 92 -1.84 1.16 -1.02
N ARG A 93 -2.89 1.23 -1.86
CA ARG A 93 -2.95 0.48 -3.13
C ARG A 93 -1.71 0.71 -4.00
N LEU A 94 -1.22 1.96 -4.08
CA LEU A 94 0.01 2.30 -4.81
C LEU A 94 1.24 1.52 -4.29
N THR A 95 1.30 1.31 -2.98
CA THR A 95 2.37 0.57 -2.31
C THR A 95 2.30 -0.93 -2.60
N SER A 96 1.09 -1.49 -2.67
CA SER A 96 0.91 -2.95 -2.78
C SER A 96 0.71 -3.46 -4.20
N ILE A 97 0.34 -2.59 -5.17
CA ILE A 97 -0.04 -3.04 -6.53
C ILE A 97 1.10 -3.81 -7.23
N MET A 98 2.35 -3.41 -7.01
CA MET A 98 3.49 -4.09 -7.61
C MET A 98 3.78 -5.44 -6.96
N SER A 99 3.29 -5.73 -5.75
CA SER A 99 3.34 -7.09 -5.21
C SER A 99 2.50 -8.09 -6.01
N LEU A 100 1.49 -7.61 -6.78
CA LEU A 100 0.71 -8.45 -7.69
C LEU A 100 1.39 -8.64 -9.05
N SER A 101 2.46 -7.91 -9.36
CA SER A 101 3.09 -7.96 -10.69
C SER A 101 3.89 -9.23 -10.96
N CYS A 102 4.30 -9.94 -9.90
CA CYS A 102 5.35 -10.97 -9.94
C CYS A 102 6.72 -10.45 -10.43
N CYS A 103 6.88 -9.13 -10.56
CA CYS A 103 8.13 -8.49 -10.95
C CYS A 103 8.99 -8.18 -9.72
N PRO A 104 10.33 -8.29 -9.83
CA PRO A 104 11.22 -7.81 -8.79
C PRO A 104 11.06 -6.29 -8.62
N THR A 105 10.85 -5.88 -7.37
CA THR A 105 10.62 -4.47 -6.99
C THR A 105 11.48 -4.15 -5.79
N LEU A 106 12.14 -2.99 -5.80
CA LEU A 106 12.84 -2.44 -4.64
C LEU A 106 12.35 -1.03 -4.32
N SER A 107 12.60 -0.58 -3.09
CA SER A 107 12.32 0.78 -2.63
C SER A 107 13.64 1.52 -2.41
N LEU A 108 13.82 2.66 -3.09
CA LEU A 108 14.96 3.55 -2.89
C LEU A 108 14.50 4.82 -2.17
N PRO A 109 15.25 5.32 -1.18
CA PRO A 109 15.05 6.67 -0.68
C PRO A 109 15.48 7.64 -1.78
N VAL A 110 14.60 8.54 -2.19
CA VAL A 110 14.86 9.49 -3.28
C VAL A 110 14.84 10.95 -2.86
N GLY A 111 14.61 11.20 -1.58
CA GLY A 111 14.67 12.53 -1.01
C GLY A 111 13.85 12.66 0.25
N PHE A 112 13.55 13.89 0.60
CA PHE A 112 12.78 14.24 1.77
C PHE A 112 11.76 15.32 1.44
N THR A 113 10.69 15.37 2.20
CA THR A 113 9.73 16.48 2.19
C THR A 113 10.41 17.78 2.61
N SER A 114 9.86 18.92 2.19
CA SER A 114 10.29 20.26 2.59
C SER A 114 9.86 20.65 4.02
N THR A 115 9.44 19.67 4.82
CA THR A 115 8.84 19.88 6.13
C THR A 115 9.92 19.93 7.20
N SER A 116 9.53 20.34 8.41
CA SER A 116 10.44 20.37 9.55
C SER A 116 9.85 19.54 10.71
N PRO A 117 10.44 18.39 11.05
CA PRO A 117 11.59 17.77 10.37
C PRO A 117 11.26 17.21 8.96
N PRO A 118 12.28 17.01 8.12
CA PRO A 118 12.12 16.43 6.80
C PRO A 118 11.80 14.94 6.90
N LEU A 119 10.75 14.49 6.20
CA LEU A 119 10.30 13.11 6.18
C LEU A 119 10.75 12.40 4.90
N PRO A 120 11.15 11.12 4.96
CA PRO A 120 11.67 10.41 3.80
C PRO A 120 10.61 10.18 2.70
N ILE A 121 11.05 10.24 1.44
CA ILE A 121 10.26 9.90 0.26
C ILE A 121 10.93 8.71 -0.43
N GLY A 122 10.14 7.68 -0.74
CA GLY A 122 10.62 6.47 -1.42
C GLY A 122 10.11 6.35 -2.87
N LEU A 123 10.94 5.77 -3.73
CA LEU A 123 10.61 5.37 -5.09
C LEU A 123 10.69 3.85 -5.24
N GLN A 124 9.62 3.24 -5.75
CA GLN A 124 9.63 1.85 -6.19
C GLN A 124 10.28 1.80 -7.57
N VAL A 125 11.25 0.91 -7.72
CA VAL A 125 11.87 0.58 -9.00
C VAL A 125 11.50 -0.86 -9.30
N VAL A 126 10.77 -1.06 -10.40
CA VAL A 126 10.27 -2.37 -10.83
C VAL A 126 11.02 -2.76 -12.08
N ALA A 127 11.66 -3.93 -12.07
CA ALA A 127 12.32 -4.48 -13.24
C ALA A 127 11.50 -5.63 -13.87
N PRO A 128 11.76 -6.02 -15.13
CA PRO A 128 11.12 -7.18 -15.71
C PRO A 128 11.34 -8.45 -14.87
N PRO A 129 10.49 -9.47 -15.01
CA PRO A 129 10.69 -10.76 -14.36
C PRO A 129 12.13 -11.28 -14.57
N PHE A 130 12.74 -11.80 -13.48
CA PHE A 130 14.09 -12.37 -13.45
C PHE A 130 15.25 -11.38 -13.73
N ARG A 131 15.03 -10.07 -13.53
CA ARG A 131 16.04 -9.01 -13.72
C ARG A 131 16.54 -8.39 -12.41
N GLU A 132 16.55 -9.14 -11.32
CA GLU A 132 17.03 -8.71 -10.00
C GLU A 132 18.47 -8.16 -10.07
N LYS A 133 19.34 -8.77 -10.88
CA LYS A 133 20.71 -8.28 -11.06
C LYS A 133 20.73 -6.85 -11.61
N SER A 134 20.01 -6.57 -12.68
CA SER A 134 19.95 -5.23 -13.28
C SER A 134 19.32 -4.22 -12.32
N LEU A 135 18.30 -4.66 -11.57
CA LEU A 135 17.63 -3.85 -10.57
C LEU A 135 18.57 -3.45 -9.42
N LEU A 136 19.34 -4.40 -8.89
CA LEU A 136 20.33 -4.13 -7.84
C LEU A 136 21.51 -3.28 -8.35
N GLN A 137 21.94 -3.47 -9.59
CA GLN A 137 22.95 -2.62 -10.22
C GLN A 137 22.46 -1.17 -10.35
N PHE A 138 21.21 -0.98 -10.77
CA PHE A 138 20.57 0.33 -10.83
C PHE A 138 20.54 0.99 -9.44
N ALA A 139 20.12 0.25 -8.41
CA ALA A 139 20.11 0.74 -7.03
C ALA A 139 21.50 1.16 -6.55
N SER A 140 22.52 0.32 -6.73
CA SER A 140 23.90 0.63 -6.33
C SER A 140 24.40 1.91 -6.99
N LEU A 141 24.21 2.05 -8.31
CA LEU A 141 24.61 3.24 -9.05
C LEU A 141 23.85 4.49 -8.56
N TYR A 142 22.55 4.34 -8.25
CA TYR A 142 21.75 5.42 -7.70
C TYR A 142 22.28 5.87 -6.33
N GLU A 143 22.55 4.94 -5.42
CA GLU A 143 23.07 5.23 -4.09
C GLU A 143 24.46 5.87 -4.12
N GLU A 144 25.36 5.38 -4.99
CA GLU A 144 26.69 5.95 -5.22
C GLU A 144 26.62 7.39 -5.75
N ALA A 145 25.65 7.68 -6.62
CA ALA A 145 25.42 9.03 -7.15
C ALA A 145 24.74 9.97 -6.14
N HIS A 146 24.04 9.43 -5.14
CA HIS A 146 23.25 10.20 -4.16
C HIS A 146 23.61 9.86 -2.69
N PRO A 147 24.89 9.92 -2.29
CA PRO A 147 25.33 9.47 -0.97
C PRO A 147 24.71 10.26 0.19
N SER A 148 24.32 11.52 -0.04
CA SER A 148 23.66 12.38 0.96
C SER A 148 22.22 11.97 1.27
N ILE A 149 21.55 11.27 0.36
CA ILE A 149 20.20 10.75 0.58
C ILE A 149 20.31 9.39 1.27
N SER A 150 21.06 8.47 0.68
CA SER A 150 21.23 7.10 1.22
C SER A 150 21.86 7.11 2.61
N GLY A 151 22.85 7.97 2.86
CA GLY A 151 23.49 8.10 4.17
C GLY A 151 22.56 8.59 5.29
N ARG A 152 21.45 9.24 4.97
CA ARG A 152 20.46 9.72 5.97
C ARG A 152 19.40 8.69 6.33
N VAL A 153 19.32 7.58 5.62
CA VAL A 153 18.35 6.50 5.85
C VAL A 153 19.07 5.19 6.23
N SER A 154 20.29 5.30 6.74
CA SER A 154 21.10 4.15 7.13
C SER A 154 20.40 3.31 8.20
N LEU A 155 20.39 1.99 8.00
CA LEU A 155 19.89 1.02 8.98
C LEU A 155 20.68 1.04 10.29
N GLU A 156 21.92 1.51 10.25
CA GLU A 156 22.76 1.61 11.45
C GLU A 156 22.30 2.72 12.39
N HIS A 157 21.68 3.78 11.83
CA HIS A 157 21.21 4.95 12.56
C HIS A 157 19.77 5.27 12.13
N PRO A 158 18.77 4.48 12.58
CA PRO A 158 17.39 4.70 12.19
C PRO A 158 16.95 6.11 12.61
N VAL A 159 16.39 6.88 11.68
CA VAL A 159 15.77 8.17 11.98
C VAL A 159 14.55 7.88 12.86
N VAL A 160 14.68 8.17 14.16
CA VAL A 160 13.56 8.13 15.09
C VAL A 160 12.67 9.33 14.80
N CYS A 161 11.53 9.09 14.15
CA CYS A 161 10.50 10.11 14.02
C CYS A 161 9.77 10.23 15.37
N ASP A 162 9.88 11.36 16.06
CA ASP A 162 9.04 11.62 17.23
C ASP A 162 7.58 11.75 16.76
N PRO A 163 6.60 11.13 17.43
CA PRO A 163 5.18 11.38 17.17
C PRO A 163 4.79 12.87 17.07
N GLY A 164 5.47 13.76 17.80
CA GLY A 164 5.25 15.21 17.73
C GLY A 164 5.83 15.89 16.49
N ASP A 165 6.81 15.25 15.85
CA ASP A 165 7.46 15.70 14.61
C ASP A 165 6.65 15.35 13.35
N VAL A 166 5.68 14.45 13.50
CA VAL A 166 4.83 14.07 12.39
C VAL A 166 3.81 15.16 12.15
N ILE A 167 3.93 15.79 10.97
CA ILE A 167 3.18 16.97 10.58
C ILE A 167 1.69 16.76 10.87
N SER A 168 1.13 17.64 11.69
CA SER A 168 -0.29 17.94 11.65
C SER A 168 -0.58 18.59 10.29
N THR A 169 -1.03 17.81 9.32
CA THR A 169 -1.34 18.27 7.96
C THR A 169 -2.61 19.13 7.90
N HIS A 170 -3.05 19.70 9.01
CA HIS A 170 -4.26 20.54 9.07
C HIS A 170 -4.06 21.76 8.17
N GLY A 171 -4.82 21.82 7.07
CA GLY A 171 -4.80 22.92 6.10
C GLY A 171 -3.88 22.74 4.89
N SER A 172 -3.20 21.59 4.73
CA SER A 172 -2.45 21.28 3.50
C SER A 172 -3.27 20.43 2.52
N CYS A 173 -2.85 20.37 1.25
CA CYS A 173 -3.43 19.46 0.25
C CYS A 173 -3.24 17.97 0.60
N LEU A 174 -2.42 17.66 1.60
CA LEU A 174 -2.14 16.32 2.11
C LEU A 174 -2.71 16.11 3.51
N ALA A 175 -3.81 16.79 3.90
CA ALA A 175 -4.47 16.55 5.17
C ALA A 175 -4.85 15.06 5.36
N ILE A 176 -4.27 14.39 6.36
CA ILE A 176 -4.52 12.97 6.67
C ILE A 176 -5.44 12.86 7.87
N ASP A 177 -6.56 12.16 7.69
CA ASP A 177 -7.45 11.74 8.77
C ASP A 177 -7.69 10.24 8.72
N GLY A 178 -8.10 9.70 9.86
CA GLY A 178 -8.55 8.33 9.99
C GLY A 178 -8.88 7.94 11.43
N PRO A 179 -9.37 6.71 11.63
CA PRO A 179 -9.68 6.19 12.95
C PRO A 179 -8.46 6.21 13.87
N ARG A 180 -8.66 6.64 15.11
CA ARG A 180 -7.67 6.61 16.18
C ARG A 180 -7.98 5.54 17.23
N THR A 181 -9.24 5.13 17.34
CA THR A 181 -9.68 4.06 18.26
C THR A 181 -10.16 2.81 17.51
N ALA A 182 -10.26 1.68 18.22
CA ALA A 182 -10.82 0.45 17.68
C ALA A 182 -12.31 0.59 17.33
N GLU A 183 -13.07 1.39 18.08
CA GLU A 183 -14.49 1.63 17.83
C GLU A 183 -14.70 2.47 16.56
N GLU A 184 -13.91 3.53 16.37
CA GLU A 184 -13.94 4.32 15.13
C GLU A 184 -13.57 3.46 13.91
N ALA A 185 -12.60 2.55 14.05
CA ALA A 185 -12.22 1.62 12.98
C ALA A 185 -13.35 0.64 12.67
N ARG A 186 -14.04 0.13 13.70
CA ARG A 186 -15.20 -0.76 13.54
C ARG A 186 -16.33 -0.07 12.78
N VAL A 187 -16.68 1.16 13.14
CA VAL A 187 -17.70 1.95 12.42
C VAL A 187 -17.31 2.16 10.96
N HIS A 188 -16.06 2.55 10.70
CA HIS A 188 -15.55 2.70 9.34
C HIS A 188 -15.66 1.40 8.55
N HIS A 189 -15.30 0.25 9.13
CA HIS A 189 -15.40 -1.06 8.47
C HIS A 189 -16.83 -1.52 8.18
N ASP A 190 -17.79 -1.22 9.06
CA ASP A 190 -19.20 -1.55 8.82
C ASP A 190 -19.75 -0.76 7.61
N GLU A 191 -19.34 0.51 7.47
CA GLU A 191 -19.62 1.33 6.29
C GLU A 191 -18.88 0.81 5.04
N SER A 192 -17.59 0.46 5.19
CA SER A 192 -16.76 -0.16 4.16
C SER A 192 -17.43 -1.40 3.57
N SER A 193 -17.90 -2.34 4.39
CA SER A 193 -18.50 -3.60 3.92
C SER A 193 -19.68 -3.38 2.98
N ARG A 194 -20.50 -2.34 3.24
CA ARG A 194 -21.63 -1.98 2.37
C ARG A 194 -21.14 -1.47 1.02
N VAL A 195 -20.22 -0.49 1.03
CA VAL A 195 -19.63 0.06 -0.19
C VAL A 195 -18.89 -1.01 -1.00
N TYR A 196 -18.23 -1.94 -0.33
CA TYR A 196 -17.52 -3.04 -0.98
C TYR A 196 -18.48 -3.95 -1.74
N ALA A 197 -19.58 -4.35 -1.10
CA ALA A 197 -20.60 -5.20 -1.72
C ALA A 197 -21.26 -4.52 -2.93
N ASP A 198 -21.46 -3.20 -2.88
CA ASP A 198 -21.99 -2.43 -4.01
C ASP A 198 -20.98 -2.34 -5.16
N ARG A 199 -19.73 -1.99 -4.86
CA ARG A 199 -18.67 -1.87 -5.87
C ARG A 199 -18.32 -3.22 -6.52
N ARG A 200 -18.40 -4.33 -5.77
CA ARG A 200 -18.24 -5.69 -6.30
C ARG A 200 -19.33 -5.99 -7.35
N ARG A 201 -20.58 -5.59 -7.09
CA ARG A 201 -21.69 -5.73 -8.05
C ARG A 201 -21.49 -4.86 -9.30
N GLU A 202 -21.03 -3.63 -9.13
CA GLU A 202 -20.73 -2.73 -10.26
C GLU A 202 -19.57 -3.24 -11.14
N LEU A 203 -18.52 -3.78 -10.52
CA LEU A 203 -17.35 -4.33 -11.24
C LEU A 203 -17.69 -5.57 -12.06
N HIS A 204 -18.59 -6.43 -11.58
CA HIS A 204 -19.10 -7.55 -12.37
C HIS A 204 -19.95 -7.06 -13.56
N ALA A 205 -20.77 -6.03 -13.36
CA ALA A 205 -21.63 -5.47 -14.41
C ALA A 205 -20.88 -4.74 -15.55
N TRP A 206 -19.60 -4.41 -15.36
CA TRP A 206 -18.75 -3.80 -16.40
C TRP A 206 -18.07 -4.83 -17.31
N VAL A 207 -18.11 -6.12 -16.95
CA VAL A 207 -17.41 -7.21 -17.66
C VAL A 207 -18.36 -8.03 -18.55
N ASP A 208 -19.68 -7.86 -18.39
CA ASP A 208 -20.73 -8.39 -19.28
C ASP A 208 -21.10 -7.40 -20.40
#